data_AF-A0A369MS86-F1
#
_entry.id   AF-A0A369MS86-F1
#
_cell.length_a   1.000
_cell.length_b   1.000
_cell.length_c   1.000
_cell.angle_alpha   90.00
_cell.angle_beta   90.00
_cell.angle_gamma   90.00
#
_symmetry.space_group_name_H-M   'P 1'
#
loop_
_entity.id
_entity.type
_entity.pdbx_description
1 polymer ?
#
loop_
_entity_poly.entity_id
_entity_poly.type
_entity_poly.pdbx_seq_one_letter_code
_entity_poly.pdbx_strand_id
1 'polypeptide(L)'
;MHPTECTFTASGFRREEFDHFMSIARELGIKVDCAVSSSGKTATVHVSDMPDVQDAETMRTRRAGRPSKGVVLPHDSIFNNETTCAEYLAWQQNHSVEEGMRQLGLKRTTYFRRLNSIKKAVEEAERLNAGRKKKGMKPLCPLLVHVR
;
A
#
# COMPACT_ATOMS: atom_id res chain seq x y z
N MET A 1 2.20 12.90 26.07
CA MET A 1 2.16 12.77 24.59
C MET A 1 2.99 13.89 24.02
N HIS A 2 4.04 13.55 23.26
CA HIS A 2 4.81 14.57 22.53
C HIS A 2 4.09 14.85 21.21
N PRO A 3 3.84 16.12 20.84
CA PRO A 3 3.38 16.46 19.50
C PRO A 3 4.38 15.88 18.50
N THR A 4 3.90 15.07 17.56
CA THR A 4 4.79 14.53 16.53
C THR A 4 4.86 15.56 15.41
N GLU A 5 6.00 16.23 15.28
CA GLU A 5 6.26 17.16 14.19
C GLU A 5 6.99 16.43 13.06
N CYS A 6 6.62 16.70 11.82
CA CYS A 6 7.41 16.26 10.67
C CYS A 6 7.57 17.38 9.65
N THR A 7 8.74 17.41 9.02
CA THR A 7 9.03 18.33 7.93
C THR A 7 9.44 17.52 6.72
N PHE A 8 8.81 17.79 5.57
CA PHE A 8 9.16 17.12 4.33
C PHE A 8 9.17 18.10 3.16
N THR A 9 9.92 17.73 2.12
CA THR A 9 10.01 18.51 0.89
C THR A 9 9.20 17.82 -0.21
N ALA A 10 8.19 18.51 -0.72
CA ALA A 10 7.47 18.10 -1.91
C ALA A 10 8.19 18.66 -3.16
N SER A 11 8.44 17.81 -4.15
CA SER A 11 9.10 18.20 -5.41
C SER A 11 8.35 17.65 -6.62
N GLY A 12 8.20 18.46 -7.67
CA GLY A 12 7.58 18.01 -8.93
C GLY A 12 6.07 17.79 -8.86
N PHE A 13 5.39 18.44 -7.91
CA PHE A 13 3.93 18.39 -7.76
C PHE A 13 3.24 19.38 -8.71
N ARG A 14 1.98 19.12 -9.04
CA ARG A 14 1.10 20.11 -9.66
C ARG A 14 0.55 21.04 -8.58
N ARG A 15 0.56 22.35 -8.82
CA ARG A 15 0.13 23.36 -7.85
C ARG A 15 -1.29 23.08 -7.32
N GLU A 16 -2.22 22.79 -8.21
CA GLU A 16 -3.62 22.50 -7.89
C GLU A 16 -3.78 21.28 -6.98
N GLU A 17 -3.07 20.18 -7.28
CA GLU A 17 -3.09 18.96 -6.45
C GLU A 17 -2.48 19.19 -5.07
N PHE A 18 -1.43 20.00 -5.00
CA PHE A 18 -0.77 20.35 -3.75
C PHE A 18 -1.64 21.27 -2.88
N ASP A 19 -2.25 22.30 -3.46
CA ASP A 19 -3.17 23.19 -2.74
C ASP A 19 -4.41 22.42 -2.25
N HIS A 20 -4.92 21.48 -3.07
CA HIS A 20 -6.00 20.59 -2.67
C HIS A 20 -5.62 19.68 -1.50
N PHE A 21 -4.43 19.07 -1.53
CA PHE A 21 -3.91 18.29 -0.41
C PHE A 21 -3.81 19.12 0.88
N MET A 22 -3.30 20.35 0.79
CA MET A 22 -3.19 21.25 1.95
C MET A 22 -4.56 21.64 2.50
N SER A 23 -5.58 21.80 1.64
CA SER A 23 -6.97 22.04 2.08
C SER A 23 -7.50 20.85 2.88
N ILE A 24 -7.36 19.63 2.36
CA ILE A 24 -7.80 18.40 3.02
C ILE A 24 -7.11 18.24 4.37
N ALA A 25 -5.80 18.47 4.44
CA ALA A 25 -5.04 18.35 5.68
C ALA A 25 -5.59 19.30 6.76
N ARG A 26 -5.91 20.56 6.41
CA ARG A 26 -6.51 21.53 7.34
C ARG A 26 -7.94 21.15 7.74
N GLU A 27 -8.76 20.67 6.80
CA GLU A 27 -10.11 20.17 7.07
C GLU A 27 -10.09 18.98 8.05
N LEU A 28 -9.06 18.15 7.98
CA LEU A 28 -8.83 17.04 8.92
C LEU A 28 -8.26 17.50 10.27
N GLY A 29 -8.08 18.80 10.49
CA GLY A 29 -7.56 19.38 11.73
C GLY A 29 -6.04 19.25 11.88
N ILE A 30 -5.32 18.86 10.82
CA ILE A 30 -3.86 18.76 10.83
C ILE A 30 -3.28 20.17 10.66
N LYS A 31 -2.40 20.59 11.58
CA LYS A 31 -1.71 21.87 11.46
C LYS A 31 -0.58 21.75 10.44
N VAL A 32 -0.77 22.40 9.29
CA VAL A 32 0.18 22.37 8.17
C VAL A 32 0.58 23.77 7.73
N ASP A 33 1.89 24.02 7.77
CA ASP A 33 2.53 25.21 7.23
C ASP A 33 3.31 24.84 5.97
N CYS A 34 3.31 25.73 4.97
CA CYS A 34 4.07 25.49 3.75
C CYS A 34 4.83 26.72 3.28
N ALA A 35 6.06 26.49 2.80
CA ALA A 35 6.87 27.47 2.11
C ALA A 35 7.18 26.95 0.70
N VAL A 36 6.59 27.58 -0.32
CA VAL A 36 6.88 27.25 -1.73
C VAL A 36 8.13 28.01 -2.16
N SER A 37 9.08 27.32 -2.79
CA SER A 37 10.27 27.96 -3.33
C SER A 37 9.93 29.00 -4.39
N SER A 38 10.81 29.98 -4.59
CA SER A 38 10.69 30.99 -5.64
C SER A 38 10.53 30.40 -7.05
N SER A 39 11.07 29.19 -7.27
CA SER A 39 10.94 28.46 -8.53
C SER A 39 9.56 27.82 -8.76
N GLY A 40 8.74 27.70 -7.71
CA GLY A 40 7.45 27.00 -7.74
C GLY A 40 7.53 25.47 -7.90
N LYS A 41 8.74 24.89 -8.00
CA LYS A 41 8.95 23.46 -8.27
C LYS A 41 9.08 22.61 -7.01
N THR A 42 9.36 23.25 -5.88
CA THR A 42 9.52 22.60 -4.58
C THR A 42 8.77 23.39 -3.52
N ALA A 43 8.26 22.68 -2.52
CA ALA A 43 7.65 23.24 -1.33
C ALA A 43 8.14 22.48 -0.10
N THR A 44 8.48 23.22 0.94
CA THR A 44 8.74 22.66 2.27
C THR A 44 7.44 22.70 3.04
N VAL A 45 6.99 21.53 3.53
CA VAL A 45 5.79 21.39 4.34
C VAL A 45 6.20 21.01 5.74
N HIS A 46 5.72 21.79 6.71
CA HIS A 46 5.87 21.51 8.13
C HIS A 46 4.51 21.10 8.68
N VAL A 47 4.46 19.95 9.32
CA VAL A 47 3.26 19.40 9.95
C VAL A 47 3.50 19.38 11.44
N SER A 48 2.67 20.10 12.19
CA SER A 48 2.66 20.11 13.64
C SER A 48 1.41 19.41 14.18
N ASP A 49 1.48 18.97 15.44
CA ASP A 49 0.38 18.30 16.14
C ASP A 49 -0.20 17.10 15.38
N MET A 50 0.64 16.28 14.73
CA MET A 50 0.13 15.03 14.16
C MET A 50 -0.42 14.15 15.29
N PRO A 51 -1.64 13.59 15.12
CA PRO A 51 -2.12 12.58 16.04
C PRO A 51 -1.14 11.42 16.07
N ASP A 52 -0.94 10.82 17.24
CA ASP A 52 -0.15 9.61 17.30
C ASP A 52 -0.86 8.46 16.57
N VAL A 53 -0.14 7.36 16.34
CA VAL A 53 -0.68 6.21 15.59
C VAL A 53 -1.98 5.71 16.20
N GLN A 54 -2.11 5.76 17.52
CA GLN A 54 -3.26 5.23 18.25
C GLN A 54 -4.47 6.17 18.18
N ASP A 55 -4.25 7.48 18.28
CA ASP A 55 -5.27 8.51 18.09
C ASP A 55 -5.78 8.54 16.64
N ALA A 56 -4.88 8.42 15.67
CA ALA A 56 -5.22 8.32 14.25
C ALA A 56 -6.08 7.07 13.95
N GLU A 57 -5.76 5.93 14.56
CA GLU A 57 -6.57 4.71 14.45
C GLU A 57 -7.93 4.85 15.15
N THR A 58 -8.01 5.62 16.24
CA THR A 58 -9.26 5.84 17.00
C THR A 58 -10.22 6.80 16.29
N MET A 59 -9.70 7.86 15.67
CA MET A 59 -10.49 8.84 14.88
C MET A 59 -10.89 8.31 13.49
N ARG A 60 -10.40 7.14 13.11
CA ARG A 60 -10.72 6.48 11.86
C ARG A 60 -12.23 6.16 11.82
N THR A 61 -12.96 6.83 10.93
CA THR A 61 -14.41 6.59 10.74
C THR A 61 -14.67 5.10 10.56
N ARG A 62 -15.65 4.55 11.29
CA ARG A 62 -16.07 3.14 11.23
C ARG A 62 -16.16 2.70 9.77
N ARG A 63 -15.13 1.98 9.28
CA ARG A 63 -14.93 1.35 7.95
C ARG A 63 -13.87 1.98 7.02
N ALA A 64 -13.35 3.18 7.27
CA ALA A 64 -12.28 3.76 6.44
C ALA A 64 -10.95 3.04 6.71
N GLY A 65 -10.70 1.90 6.06
CA GLY A 65 -9.48 1.11 6.27
C GLY A 65 -9.55 0.12 7.43
N ARG A 66 -10.76 -0.39 7.75
CA ARG A 66 -10.86 -1.70 8.40
C ARG A 66 -9.90 -2.62 7.65
N PRO A 67 -8.91 -3.28 8.30
CA PRO A 67 -8.20 -4.35 7.62
C PRO A 67 -9.29 -5.26 7.09
N SER A 68 -9.43 -5.34 5.76
CA SER A 68 -10.17 -6.42 5.12
C SER A 68 -9.73 -7.64 5.88
N LYS A 69 -10.65 -8.32 6.60
CA LYS A 69 -10.33 -9.54 7.37
C LYS A 69 -9.33 -10.26 6.49
N GLY A 70 -8.06 -10.31 6.91
CA GLY A 70 -7.03 -10.94 6.10
C GLY A 70 -7.61 -12.29 5.71
N VAL A 71 -7.35 -12.76 4.50
CA VAL A 71 -7.67 -14.16 4.22
C VAL A 71 -6.91 -14.94 5.27
N VAL A 72 -7.63 -15.41 6.30
CA VAL A 72 -7.04 -16.16 7.39
C VAL A 72 -6.68 -17.48 6.75
N LEU A 73 -5.40 -17.64 6.48
CA LEU A 73 -4.89 -18.86 5.93
C LEU A 73 -5.23 -20.00 6.91
N PRO A 74 -5.57 -21.19 6.41
CA PRO A 74 -5.71 -22.37 7.25
C PRO A 74 -4.50 -22.57 8.15
N HIS A 75 -4.72 -23.13 9.34
CA HIS A 75 -3.65 -23.33 10.33
C HIS A 75 -2.51 -24.22 9.81
N ASP A 76 -2.82 -25.11 8.88
CA ASP A 76 -1.89 -26.01 8.19
C ASP A 76 -1.41 -25.45 6.83
N SER A 77 -1.67 -24.16 6.56
CA SER A 77 -1.17 -23.51 5.36
C SER A 77 0.35 -23.43 5.37
N ILE A 78 0.97 -23.78 4.25
CA ILE A 78 2.40 -23.55 4.04
C ILE A 78 2.73 -22.08 3.80
N PHE A 79 1.71 -21.26 3.51
CA PHE A 79 1.86 -19.84 3.27
C PHE A 79 1.68 -19.06 4.57
N ASN A 80 2.36 -17.92 4.65
CA ASN A 80 2.29 -17.03 5.80
C ASN A 80 2.22 -15.57 5.36
N ASN A 81 2.33 -14.65 6.31
CA ASN A 81 2.23 -13.21 6.05
C ASN A 81 3.39 -12.66 5.21
N GLU A 82 4.50 -13.40 5.11
CA GLU A 82 5.70 -13.01 4.38
C GLU A 82 5.76 -13.62 2.98
N THR A 83 4.94 -14.63 2.69
CA THR A 83 4.87 -15.23 1.36
C THR A 83 4.47 -14.17 0.33
N THR A 84 5.30 -14.02 -0.70
CA THR A 84 5.07 -13.11 -1.82
C THR A 84 4.17 -13.74 -2.88
N CYS A 85 3.44 -12.88 -3.62
CA CYS A 85 2.66 -13.29 -4.78
C CYS A 85 3.50 -14.05 -5.81
N ALA A 86 4.77 -13.67 -5.98
CA ALA A 86 5.69 -14.35 -6.88
C ALA A 86 6.03 -15.77 -6.39
N GLU A 87 6.35 -15.92 -5.09
CA GLU A 87 6.60 -17.25 -4.48
C GLU A 87 5.36 -18.15 -4.57
N TYR A 88 4.17 -17.60 -4.32
CA TYR A 88 2.92 -18.34 -4.50
C TYR A 88 2.72 -18.80 -5.94
N LEU A 89 2.95 -17.93 -6.94
CA LEU A 89 2.81 -18.31 -8.35
C LEU A 89 3.84 -19.35 -8.78
N ALA A 90 5.09 -19.24 -8.31
CA ALA A 90 6.13 -20.22 -8.57
C ALA A 90 5.79 -21.59 -7.96
N TRP A 91 5.28 -21.60 -6.73
CA TRP A 91 4.78 -22.82 -6.10
C TRP A 91 3.60 -23.40 -6.89
N GLN A 92 2.63 -22.56 -7.28
CA GLN A 92 1.41 -22.98 -7.98
C GLN A 92 1.70 -23.70 -9.30
N GLN A 93 2.80 -23.39 -10.00
CA GLN A 93 3.17 -24.06 -11.26
C GLN A 93 3.38 -25.58 -11.11
N ASN A 94 3.76 -26.04 -9.91
CA ASN A 94 4.08 -27.44 -9.64
C ASN A 94 3.02 -28.15 -8.78
N HIS A 95 1.91 -27.47 -8.45
CA HIS A 95 0.90 -27.99 -7.53
C HIS A 95 -0.50 -27.90 -8.13
N SER A 96 -1.38 -28.79 -7.67
CA SER A 96 -2.76 -28.87 -8.18
C SER A 96 -3.62 -27.68 -7.72
N VAL A 97 -4.73 -27.47 -8.42
CA VAL A 97 -5.75 -26.48 -8.04
C VAL A 97 -6.36 -26.82 -6.68
N GLU A 98 -6.59 -28.10 -6.42
CA GLU A 98 -7.13 -28.62 -5.17
C GLU A 98 -6.19 -28.31 -4.00
N GLU A 99 -4.88 -28.43 -4.22
CA GLU A 99 -3.89 -28.10 -3.20
C GLU A 99 -3.83 -26.59 -2.95
N GLY A 100 -3.82 -25.77 -4.00
CA GLY A 100 -3.89 -24.32 -3.85
C GLY A 100 -5.17 -23.85 -3.13
N MET A 101 -6.31 -24.49 -3.40
CA MET A 101 -7.57 -24.24 -2.70
C MET A 101 -7.46 -24.58 -1.22
N ARG A 102 -6.88 -25.74 -0.88
CA ARG A 102 -6.63 -26.16 0.50
C ARG A 102 -5.72 -25.18 1.21
N GLN A 103 -4.56 -24.84 0.63
CA GLN A 103 -3.56 -23.95 1.24
C GLN A 103 -4.10 -22.53 1.50
N LEU A 104 -5.04 -22.05 0.70
CA LEU A 104 -5.65 -20.73 0.88
C LEU A 104 -7.01 -20.76 1.60
N GLY A 105 -7.56 -21.94 1.90
CA GLY A 105 -8.90 -22.08 2.48
C GLY A 105 -10.02 -21.53 1.59
N LEU A 106 -9.85 -21.61 0.26
CA LEU A 106 -10.77 -20.99 -0.71
C LEU A 106 -11.61 -22.01 -1.45
N LYS A 107 -12.88 -21.65 -1.69
CA LYS A 107 -13.75 -22.36 -2.65
C LYS A 107 -13.28 -22.10 -4.09
N ARG A 108 -13.55 -23.03 -5.00
CA ARG A 108 -13.08 -23.03 -6.40
C ARG A 108 -13.27 -21.70 -7.14
N THR A 109 -14.47 -21.11 -7.05
CA THR A 109 -14.79 -19.84 -7.73
C THR A 109 -13.95 -18.67 -7.18
N THR A 110 -13.81 -18.60 -5.86
CA THR A 110 -12.98 -17.58 -5.18
C THR A 110 -11.50 -17.81 -5.47
N TYR A 111 -11.05 -19.06 -5.51
CA TYR A 111 -9.68 -19.43 -5.81
C TYR A 111 -9.25 -18.92 -7.20
N PHE A 112 -10.02 -19.21 -8.25
CA PHE A 112 -9.66 -18.74 -9.61
C PHE A 112 -9.71 -17.22 -9.74
N ARG A 113 -10.70 -16.57 -9.10
CA ARG A 113 -10.75 -15.10 -9.04
C ARG A 113 -9.47 -14.55 -8.39
N ARG A 114 -9.05 -15.15 -7.28
CA ARG A 114 -7.85 -14.77 -6.54
C ARG A 114 -6.58 -15.00 -7.35
N LEU A 115 -6.43 -16.18 -7.96
CA LEU A 115 -5.29 -16.52 -8.80
C LEU A 115 -5.13 -15.53 -9.95
N ASN A 116 -6.23 -15.15 -10.60
CA ASN A 116 -6.22 -14.16 -11.68
C ASN A 116 -5.83 -12.76 -11.18
N SER A 117 -6.32 -12.35 -10.01
CA SER A 117 -5.89 -11.09 -9.39
C SER A 117 -4.39 -11.07 -9.06
N ILE A 118 -3.87 -12.18 -8.51
CA ILE A 118 -2.44 -12.32 -8.19
C ILE A 118 -1.58 -12.23 -9.46
N LYS A 119 -1.95 -12.98 -10.51
CA LYS A 119 -1.25 -12.95 -11.81
C LYS A 119 -1.16 -11.52 -12.38
N LYS A 120 -2.30 -10.82 -12.44
CA LYS A 120 -2.36 -9.43 -12.92
C LYS A 120 -1.50 -8.48 -12.09
N ALA A 121 -1.51 -8.65 -10.76
CA ALA A 121 -0.74 -7.78 -9.87
C ALA A 121 0.78 -7.99 -10.04
N VAL A 122 1.23 -9.23 -10.21
CA VAL A 122 2.63 -9.55 -10.47
C VAL A 122 3.08 -9.00 -11.83
N GLU A 123 2.29 -9.23 -12.88
CA GLU A 123 2.58 -8.70 -14.22
C GLU A 123 2.70 -7.16 -14.23
N GLU A 124 1.79 -6.47 -13.56
CA GLU A 124 1.84 -5.00 -13.45
C GLU A 124 3.06 -4.54 -12.64
N ALA A 125 3.39 -5.22 -11.54
CA ALA A 125 4.58 -4.92 -10.75
C ALA A 125 5.88 -5.11 -11.56
N GLU A 126 5.97 -6.17 -12.36
CA GLU A 126 7.09 -6.40 -13.27
C GLU A 126 7.20 -5.30 -14.33
N ARG A 127 6.09 -4.89 -14.93
CA ARG A 127 6.02 -3.79 -15.91
C ARG A 127 6.51 -2.48 -15.30
N LEU A 128 6.05 -2.14 -14.10
CA LEU A 128 6.48 -0.95 -13.37
C LEU A 128 7.97 -1.01 -13.02
N ASN A 129 8.45 -2.16 -12.55
CA ASN A 129 9.85 -2.36 -12.20
C ASN A 129 10.77 -2.29 -13.42
N ALA A 130 10.36 -2.80 -14.58
CA ALA A 130 11.10 -2.62 -15.83
C ALA A 130 11.24 -1.13 -16.20
N GLY A 131 10.16 -0.35 -16.04
CA GLY A 131 10.19 1.10 -16.23
C GLY A 131 11.11 1.83 -15.24
N ARG A 132 11.12 1.41 -13.98
CA ARG A 132 11.99 1.96 -12.92
C ARG A 132 13.46 1.63 -13.14
N LYS A 133 13.77 0.40 -13.56
CA LYS A 133 15.13 -0.03 -13.90
C LYS A 133 15.72 0.81 -15.04
N LYS A 134 14.93 1.10 -16.08
CA LYS A 134 15.33 2.00 -17.18
C LYS A 134 15.65 3.42 -16.70
N LYS A 135 15.04 3.86 -15.60
CA LYS A 135 15.25 5.18 -14.98
C LYS A 135 16.30 5.17 -13.86
N GLY A 136 17.03 4.06 -13.65
CA GLY A 136 18.01 3.91 -12.56
C GLY A 136 17.39 3.90 -11.16
N MET A 137 16.08 3.70 -11.05
CA MET A 137 15.36 3.71 -9.77
C MET A 137 15.33 2.31 -9.14
N LYS A 138 15.36 2.27 -7.81
CA LYS A 138 15.17 1.02 -7.04
C LYS A 138 13.80 0.37 -7.36
N PRO A 139 13.71 -0.97 -7.41
CA PRO A 139 12.45 -1.67 -7.63
C PRO A 139 11.45 -1.41 -6.50
N LEU A 140 10.16 -1.62 -6.79
CA LEU A 140 9.10 -1.62 -5.80
C LEU A 140 9.24 -2.84 -4.88
N CYS A 141 8.72 -2.72 -3.66
CA CYS A 141 8.67 -3.84 -2.71
C CYS A 141 7.85 -5.00 -3.30
N PRO A 142 8.22 -6.26 -3.01
CA PRO A 142 7.46 -7.43 -3.43
C PRO A 142 6.01 -7.38 -2.95
N LEU A 143 5.09 -7.81 -3.81
CA LEU A 143 3.70 -7.97 -3.41
C LEU A 143 3.56 -9.21 -2.53
N LEU A 144 2.95 -9.06 -1.37
CA LEU A 144 2.64 -10.18 -0.47
C LEU A 144 1.33 -10.85 -0.90
N VAL A 145 1.19 -12.17 -0.72
CA VAL A 145 -0.04 -12.93 -1.05
C VAL A 145 -1.30 -12.33 -0.38
N HIS A 146 -1.10 -11.58 0.71
CA HIS A 146 -2.09 -10.75 1.40
C HIS A 146 -2.46 -9.47 0.63
N VAL A 147 -2.76 -9.54 -0.68
CA VAL A 147 -3.35 -8.40 -1.40
C VAL A 147 -4.86 -8.48 -1.38
N ARG A 148 -5.52 -7.90 -0.36
CA ARG A 148 -6.95 -7.53 -0.24
C ARG A 148 -8.03 -8.49 -0.77
#